data_AF-A0A950TIS3-F1
#
_entry.id   AF-A0A950TIS3-F1
#
_cell.length_a   1.000
_cell.length_b   1.000
_cell.length_c   1.000
_cell.angle_alpha   90.00
_cell.angle_beta   90.00
_cell.angle_gamma   90.00
#
_symmetry.space_group_name_H-M   'P 1'
#
loop_
_entity.id
_entity.type
_entity.pdbx_description
1 polymer ?
#
loop_
_entity_poly.entity_id
_entity_poly.type
_entity_poly.pdbx_seq_one_letter_code
_entity_poly.pdbx_strand_id
1 'polypeptide(L)' 'RLMFSTDYPHWDFDDPRYVFKARLEEPARTKLFSGNAKALYGLE' A
#
# COMPACT_ATOMS: atom_id res chain seq x y z
N ARG A 1 -1.27 -10.77 6.09
CA ARG A 1 -0.52 -9.52 5.85
C ARG A 1 -1.24 -8.76 4.75
N LEU A 2 -1.31 -7.43 4.79
CA LEU A 2 -2.00 -6.61 3.78
C LEU A 2 -0.97 -5.84 2.94
N MET A 3 -1.24 -5.68 1.64
CA MET A 3 -0.39 -4.91 0.71
C MET A 3 -1.28 -3.96 -0.09
N PHE A 4 -0.76 -2.77 -0.35
CA PHE A 4 -1.39 -1.80 -1.24
C PHE A 4 -1.05 -2.10 -2.71
N SER A 5 -2.01 -1.89 -3.60
CA SER A 5 -1.86 -1.90 -5.06
C SER A 5 -2.67 -0.74 -5.62
N THR A 6 -2.20 -0.10 -6.70
CA THR A 6 -2.91 1.04 -7.31
C THR A 6 -3.99 0.63 -8.29
N ASP A 7 -3.92 -0.58 -8.85
CA ASP A 7 -4.77 -1.01 -9.97
C ASP A 7 -4.63 -0.10 -11.23
N TYR A 8 -3.49 0.55 -11.41
CA TYR A 8 -3.20 1.33 -12.63
C TYR A 8 -3.10 0.40 -13.86
N PRO A 9 -3.70 0.74 -15.02
CA PRO A 9 -4.32 2.01 -15.40
C PRO A 9 -5.86 2.00 -15.40
N HIS A 10 -6.52 1.23 -14.52
CA HIS A 10 -7.99 1.19 -14.49
C HIS A 10 -8.59 2.56 -14.16
N TRP A 11 -9.85 2.76 -14.57
CA TRP A 11 -10.54 4.06 -14.49
C TRP A 11 -10.79 4.53 -13.06
N ASP A 12 -10.79 3.61 -12.11
CA ASP A 12 -11.02 3.77 -10.68
C ASP A 12 -9.78 3.42 -9.83
N PHE A 13 -8.58 3.52 -10.41
CA PHE A 13 -7.32 3.22 -9.73
C PHE A 13 -7.21 3.90 -8.35
N ASP A 14 -6.57 3.22 -7.41
CA ASP A 14 -6.36 3.70 -6.05
C ASP A 14 -5.15 4.67 -5.99
N ASP A 15 -5.41 5.94 -5.67
CA ASP A 15 -4.34 6.89 -5.36
C ASP A 15 -3.84 6.69 -3.91
N PRO A 16 -2.54 6.41 -3.69
CA PRO A 16 -1.99 6.15 -2.35
C PRO A 16 -2.16 7.33 -1.38
N ARG A 17 -2.40 8.54 -1.88
CA ARG A 17 -2.65 9.74 -1.07
C ARG A 17 -4.06 9.78 -0.49
N TYR A 18 -5.03 9.10 -1.12
CA TYR A 18 -6.45 9.26 -0.83
C TYR A 18 -7.22 7.96 -0.53
N VAL A 19 -6.65 6.79 -0.84
CA VAL A 19 -7.31 5.47 -0.69
C VAL A 19 -7.78 5.19 0.75
N PHE A 20 -7.05 5.67 1.76
CA PHE A 20 -7.39 5.48 3.18
C PHE A 20 -8.09 6.70 3.77
N LYS A 21 -9.39 6.57 4.05
CA LYS A 21 -10.20 7.59 4.74
C LYS A 21 -9.98 7.64 6.26
N ALA A 22 -9.24 6.67 6.79
CA ALA A 22 -8.85 6.60 8.20
C ALA A 22 -7.34 6.81 8.34
N ARG A 23 -6.93 7.43 9.45
CA ARG A 23 -5.51 7.55 9.79
C ARG A 23 -4.96 6.18 10.13
N LEU A 24 -3.89 5.79 9.44
CA LEU A 24 -3.10 4.62 9.76
C LEU A 24 -1.94 5.05 10.68
N GLU A 25 -1.67 4.27 11.71
CA GLU A 25 -0.44 4.44 12.49
C GLU A 25 0.79 4.19 11.60
N GLU A 26 1.85 4.97 11.77
CA GLU A 26 3.03 4.94 10.90
C GLU A 26 3.65 3.54 10.71
N PRO A 27 3.75 2.67 11.74
CA PRO A 27 4.26 1.31 11.56
C PRO A 27 3.36 0.46 10.65
N ALA A 28 2.04 0.64 10.75
CA ALA A 28 1.08 -0.08 9.91
C ALA A 28 1.12 0.45 8.47
N ARG A 29 1.18 1.78 8.30
CA ARG A 29 1.33 2.45 7.02
C ARG A 29 2.56 1.95 6.26
N THR A 30 3.71 1.93 6.92
CA THR A 30 4.99 1.49 6.34
C THR A 30 4.93 0.03 5.87
N LYS A 31 4.34 -0.86 6.68
CA LYS A 31 4.17 -2.28 6.30
C LYS A 31 3.22 -2.44 5.12
N LEU A 32 2.12 -1.69 5.10
CA LEU A 32 1.07 -1.78 4.08
C LEU A 32 1.53 -1.29 2.71
N PHE A 33 2.18 -0.12 2.65
CA PHE A 33 2.56 0.52 1.39
C PHE A 33 3.84 -0.04 0.76
N SER A 34 4.72 -0.70 1.53
CA SER A 34 5.99 -1.20 0.97
C SER A 34 6.51 -2.44 1.67
N GLY A 35 6.57 -2.44 3.01
CA GLY A 35 7.33 -3.45 3.76
C GLY A 35 6.84 -4.89 3.55
N ASN A 36 5.52 -5.11 3.48
CA ASN A 36 4.98 -6.45 3.26
C ASN A 36 5.28 -6.97 1.85
N ALA A 37 5.25 -6.11 0.83
CA ALA A 37 5.58 -6.48 -0.54
C ALA A 37 7.08 -6.76 -0.69
N LYS A 38 7.93 -5.90 -0.12
CA LYS A 38 9.39 -6.12 -0.08
C LYS A 38 9.77 -7.46 0.53
N ALA A 39 9.17 -7.79 1.68
CA ALA A 39 9.40 -9.08 2.35
C ALA A 39 8.88 -10.28 1.55
N LEU A 40 7.79 -10.13 0.81
CA LEU A 40 7.22 -11.20 -0.02
C LEU A 40 8.06 -11.46 -1.28
N TYR A 41 8.51 -10.39 -1.93
CA TYR A 41 9.20 -10.46 -3.22
C TYR A 41 10.73 -10.42 -3.12
N GLY A 42 11.29 -10.28 -1.91
CA GLY A 42 12.73 -10.20 -1.69
C GLY A 42 13.36 -8.92 -2.24
N LEU A 43 12.69 -7.78 -2.10
CA LEU A 43 13.12 -6.47 -2.62
C LEU A 43 13.67 -5.57 -1.49
N GLU A 44 14.73 -4.80 -1.78
CA GLU A 44 15.38 -3.87 -0.82
C GLU A 44 14.85 -2.44 -0.89
#